data_AF-A0A7R6PLK2-F1
#
_entry.id   AF-A0A7R6PLK2-F1
#
_cell.length_a   1.000
_cell.length_b   1.000
_cell.length_c   1.000
_cell.angle_alpha   90.00
_cell.angle_beta   90.00
_cell.angle_gamma   90.00
#
_symmetry.space_group_name_H-M   'P 1'
#
loop_
_entity.id
_entity.type
_entity.pdbx_description
1 polymer ?
#
loop_
_entity_poly.entity_id
_entity_poly.type
_entity_poly.pdbx_seq_one_letter_code
_entity_poly.pdbx_strand_id
1 'polypeptide(L)'
;MIYAEMEYEAHYSELHQELVSYLKETFSTVEHGLQGDSWIWIFEGDDKVEIDTFYSMKHQIKSANTGSFLAKAVIKYISAKYKVNAYSAPEPEPHE
;
A
#
# COMPACT_ATOMS: atom_id res chain seq x y z
N MET A 1 -5.89 -5.97 -7.86
CA MET A 1 -4.65 -6.80 -7.92
C MET A 1 -3.67 -6.43 -6.82
N ILE A 2 -3.10 -7.42 -6.13
CA ILE A 2 -2.15 -7.27 -5.02
C ILE A 2 -0.72 -7.42 -5.53
N TYR A 3 0.13 -6.43 -5.28
CA TYR A 3 1.51 -6.41 -5.74
C TYR A 3 2.53 -6.76 -4.65
N ALA A 4 2.20 -6.46 -3.40
CA ALA A 4 3.09 -6.69 -2.28
C ALA A 4 2.33 -6.68 -0.95
N GLU A 5 2.97 -7.21 0.09
CA GLU A 5 2.51 -7.11 1.47
C GLU A 5 3.66 -6.64 2.37
N MET A 6 3.35 -5.75 3.31
CA MET A 6 4.32 -5.25 4.28
C MET A 6 4.48 -6.22 5.45
N GLU A 7 5.72 -6.39 5.92
CA GLU A 7 6.01 -7.17 7.13
C GLU A 7 6.41 -6.26 8.29
N TYR A 8 5.77 -6.47 9.44
CA TYR A 8 6.07 -5.82 10.71
C TYR A 8 5.39 -6.61 11.84
N GLU A 9 5.82 -6.45 13.10
CA GLU A 9 5.21 -7.17 14.23
C GLU A 9 3.99 -6.46 14.82
N ALA A 10 4.05 -5.12 14.92
CA ALA A 10 3.02 -4.29 15.55
C ALA A 10 1.62 -4.39 14.91
N HIS A 11 0.60 -3.89 15.61
CA HIS A 11 -0.73 -3.73 15.04
C HIS A 11 -0.72 -2.64 13.96
N TYR A 12 -1.47 -2.83 12.87
CA TYR A 12 -1.42 -1.91 11.72
C TYR A 12 -1.75 -0.45 12.11
N SER A 13 -2.58 -0.25 13.13
CA SER A 13 -3.00 1.07 13.60
C SER A 13 -1.85 1.87 14.19
N GLU A 14 -0.86 1.19 14.78
CA GLU A 14 0.33 1.82 15.34
C GLU A 14 1.25 2.36 14.23
N LEU A 15 1.24 1.68 13.07
CA LEU A 15 2.05 2.06 11.92
C LEU A 15 1.38 3.13 11.02
N HIS A 16 0.04 3.20 11.02
CA HIS A 16 -0.74 3.98 10.04
C HIS A 16 -0.26 5.43 9.88
N GLN A 17 -0.15 6.19 10.99
CA GLN A 17 0.22 7.61 10.91
C GLN A 17 1.67 7.82 10.47
N GLU A 18 2.58 6.94 10.89
CA GLU A 18 3.98 6.98 10.48
C GLU A 18 4.11 6.69 8.98
N LEU A 19 3.41 5.67 8.50
CA LEU A 19 3.40 5.27 7.09
C LEU A 19 2.83 6.40 6.20
N VAL A 20 1.71 7.00 6.60
CA VAL A 20 1.13 8.15 5.89
C VAL A 20 2.10 9.32 5.84
N SER A 21 2.74 9.64 6.97
CA SER A 21 3.70 10.75 7.03
C SER A 21 4.87 10.51 6.09
N TYR A 22 5.41 9.28 6.09
CA TYR A 22 6.49 8.88 5.19
C TYR A 22 6.07 8.98 3.72
N LEU A 23 4.89 8.48 3.35
CA LEU A 23 4.40 8.55 1.98
C LEU A 23 4.22 10.00 1.50
N LYS A 24 3.74 10.91 2.37
CA LYS A 24 3.57 12.33 2.07
C LYS A 24 4.87 13.10 1.85
N GLU A 25 6.03 12.54 2.22
CA GLU A 25 7.33 13.14 1.88
C GLU A 25 7.63 13.07 0.37
N THR A 26 7.01 12.13 -0.35
CA THR A 26 7.28 11.88 -1.78
C THR A 26 6.05 12.02 -2.67
N PHE A 27 4.89 11.54 -2.22
CA PHE A 27 3.67 11.53 -3.02
C PHE A 27 2.78 12.73 -2.66
N SER A 28 2.31 13.44 -3.70
CA SER A 28 1.57 14.70 -3.54
C SER A 28 0.11 14.50 -3.12
N THR A 29 -0.52 13.41 -3.55
CA THR A 29 -1.94 13.15 -3.31
C THR A 29 -2.09 11.84 -2.54
N VAL A 30 -2.16 11.97 -1.21
CA VAL A 30 -2.31 10.85 -0.27
C VAL A 30 -3.56 11.07 0.58
N GLU A 31 -4.56 10.22 0.38
CA GLU A 31 -5.76 10.12 1.21
C GLU A 31 -5.64 8.92 2.15
N HIS A 32 -6.22 8.98 3.34
CA HIS A 32 -6.10 7.89 4.30
C HIS A 32 -7.18 7.94 5.38
N GLY A 33 -7.40 6.79 6.02
CA GLY A 33 -8.24 6.66 7.21
C GLY A 33 -7.91 5.42 8.02
N LEU A 34 -8.33 5.46 9.28
CA LEU A 34 -8.14 4.39 10.25
C LEU A 34 -9.45 4.18 11.01
N GLN A 35 -10.32 3.31 10.50
CA GLN A 35 -11.61 3.00 11.10
C GLN A 35 -11.96 1.53 10.86
N GLY A 36 -11.74 0.69 11.87
CA GLY A 36 -11.90 -0.76 11.75
C GLY A 36 -10.76 -1.44 10.97
N ASP A 37 -10.27 -0.75 9.95
CA ASP A 37 -9.13 -1.09 9.11
C ASP A 37 -8.29 0.16 8.83
N SER A 38 -7.07 -0.08 8.35
CA SER A 38 -6.23 0.97 7.78
C SER A 38 -6.38 0.97 6.27
N TRP A 39 -6.61 2.15 5.70
CA TRP A 39 -6.58 2.37 4.26
C TRP A 39 -5.84 3.66 3.94
N ILE A 40 -5.02 3.60 2.88
CA ILE A 40 -4.26 4.73 2.35
C ILE A 40 -4.37 4.63 0.83
N TRP A 41 -4.74 5.73 0.18
CA TRP A 41 -4.80 5.85 -1.27
C TRP A 41 -3.79 6.86 -1.76
N ILE A 42 -3.06 6.49 -2.80
CA ILE A 42 -2.09 7.35 -3.47
C ILE A 42 -2.54 7.52 -4.91
N PHE A 43 -2.58 8.76 -5.37
CA PHE A 43 -3.03 9.12 -6.72
C PHE A 43 -1.92 9.82 -7.50
N GLU A 44 -1.75 9.41 -8.76
CA GLU A 44 -0.89 10.11 -9.71
C GLU A 44 -1.54 10.05 -11.11
N GLY A 45 -2.07 11.19 -11.56
CA GLY A 45 -2.89 11.24 -12.78
C GLY A 45 -4.13 10.36 -12.63
N ASP A 46 -4.29 9.40 -13.54
CA ASP A 46 -5.39 8.43 -13.53
C ASP A 46 -5.03 7.11 -12.79
N ASP A 47 -3.80 6.97 -12.28
CA ASP A 47 -3.37 5.78 -11.55
C ASP A 47 -3.67 5.93 -10.04
N LYS A 48 -4.14 4.83 -9.44
CA LYS A 48 -4.45 4.73 -8.01
C LYS A 48 -3.76 3.51 -7.43
N VAL A 49 -3.09 3.72 -6.30
CA VAL A 49 -2.54 2.65 -5.46
C VAL A 49 -3.23 2.67 -4.11
N GLU A 50 -3.61 1.49 -3.67
CA GLU A 50 -4.25 1.27 -2.38
C GLU A 50 -3.26 0.55 -1.45
N ILE A 51 -3.14 1.03 -0.22
CA ILE A 51 -2.37 0.39 0.83
C ILE A 51 -3.32 0.16 2.00
N ASP A 52 -3.75 -1.07 2.19
CA ASP A 52 -4.84 -1.37 3.12
C ASP A 52 -4.74 -2.73 3.82
N THR A 53 -5.55 -2.93 4.85
CA THR A 53 -5.64 -4.17 5.64
C THR A 53 -6.94 -4.95 5.40
N PHE A 54 -7.70 -4.67 4.34
CA PHE A 54 -9.05 -5.24 4.17
C PHE A 54 -9.07 -6.77 4.08
N TYR A 55 -8.04 -7.38 3.49
CA TYR A 55 -7.94 -8.84 3.31
C TYR A 55 -6.79 -9.46 4.09
N SER A 56 -6.09 -8.68 4.91
CA SER A 56 -4.92 -9.13 5.66
C SER A 56 -4.74 -8.34 6.95
N MET A 57 -4.17 -8.98 7.96
CA MET A 57 -3.77 -8.30 9.20
C MET A 57 -2.59 -7.33 8.99
N LYS A 58 -2.04 -7.27 7.78
CA LYS A 58 -0.93 -6.41 7.37
C LYS A 58 -1.29 -5.60 6.12
N HIS A 59 -0.62 -4.46 5.95
CA HIS A 59 -0.85 -3.60 4.79
C HIS A 59 -0.44 -4.30 3.49
N GLN A 60 -1.39 -4.45 2.58
CA GLN A 60 -1.19 -4.90 1.22
C GLN A 60 -1.15 -3.71 0.27
N ILE A 61 -0.28 -3.75 -0.74
CA ILE A 61 -0.15 -2.73 -1.77
C ILE A 61 -0.85 -3.25 -3.04
N LYS A 62 -1.87 -2.52 -3.50
CA LYS A 62 -2.77 -2.95 -4.57
C LYS A 62 -2.95 -1.88 -5.63
N SER A 63 -3.32 -2.30 -6.82
CA SER A 63 -3.81 -1.42 -7.89
C SER A 63 -4.75 -2.21 -8.80
N ALA A 64 -5.74 -1.51 -9.38
CA ALA A 64 -6.63 -2.08 -10.39
C ALA A 64 -5.92 -2.25 -11.75
N ASN A 65 -4.86 -1.49 -12.01
CA ASN A 65 -4.16 -1.52 -13.29
C ASN A 65 -3.04 -2.58 -13.28
N THR A 66 -3.15 -3.58 -14.15
CA THR A 66 -2.12 -4.62 -14.35
C THR A 66 -0.88 -4.00 -15.01
N GLY A 67 0.14 -3.70 -14.20
CA GLY A 67 1.35 -3.01 -14.65
C GLY A 67 1.49 -1.57 -14.13
N SER A 68 0.67 -1.14 -13.17
CA SER A 68 0.74 0.18 -12.53
C SER A 68 2.18 0.60 -12.23
N PHE A 69 2.60 1.73 -12.84
CA PHE A 69 3.89 2.34 -12.57
C PHE A 69 3.93 2.92 -11.16
N LEU A 70 2.80 3.49 -10.71
CA LEU A 70 2.66 4.02 -9.38
C LEU A 70 2.83 2.91 -8.32
N ALA A 71 2.23 1.72 -8.51
CA ALA A 71 2.38 0.60 -7.58
C ALA A 71 3.85 0.20 -7.42
N LYS A 72 4.60 0.12 -8.52
CA LYS A 72 6.04 -0.17 -8.49
C LYS A 72 6.84 0.94 -7.80
N ALA A 73 6.49 2.20 -8.04
CA ALA A 73 7.14 3.35 -7.40
C ALA A 73 6.89 3.37 -5.89
N VAL A 74 5.65 3.13 -5.47
CA VAL A 74 5.23 3.01 -4.06
C VAL A 74 5.97 1.86 -3.37
N ILE A 75 6.01 0.66 -3.97
CA ILE A 75 6.74 -0.48 -3.42
C ILE A 75 8.22 -0.14 -3.25
N LYS A 76 8.86 0.42 -4.29
CA LYS A 76 10.26 0.82 -4.23
C LYS A 76 10.52 1.82 -3.10
N TYR A 77 9.64 2.81 -2.92
CA TYR A 77 9.77 3.82 -1.90
C TYR A 77 9.59 3.25 -0.49
N ILE A 78 8.52 2.49 -0.24
CA ILE A 78 8.24 1.85 1.05
C ILE A 78 9.37 0.88 1.42
N SER A 79 9.91 0.13 0.44
CA SER A 79 11.00 -0.83 0.65
C SER A 79 12.32 -0.19 1.11
N ALA A 80 12.47 1.14 0.98
CA ALA A 80 13.65 1.84 1.48
C ALA A 80 13.67 1.95 3.02
N LYS A 81 12.51 1.86 3.67
CA LYS A 81 12.36 2.00 5.13
C LYS A 81 11.74 0.78 5.80
N TYR A 82 10.82 0.09 5.13
CA TYR A 82 10.06 -1.03 5.69
C TYR A 82 10.36 -2.33 4.94
N LYS A 83 10.14 -3.46 5.61
CA LYS A 83 10.21 -4.76 4.96
C LYS A 83 8.93 -4.98 4.13
N VAL A 84 9.11 -5.24 2.84
CA VAL A 84 8.02 -5.44 1.88
C VAL A 84 8.28 -6.71 1.08
N ASN A 85 7.31 -7.61 1.08
CA ASN A 85 7.30 -8.81 0.25
C ASN A 85 6.63 -8.48 -1.07
N ALA A 86 7.42 -8.08 -2.07
CA ALA A 86 6.92 -7.88 -3.42
C ALA A 86 6.72 -9.21 -4.13
N TYR A 87 5.55 -9.39 -4.77
CA TYR A 87 5.24 -10.60 -5.51
C TYR A 87 5.88 -10.55 -6.91
N SER A 88 6.30 -11.71 -7.42
CA SER A 88 6.90 -11.82 -8.76
C SER A 88 5.93 -11.47 -9.88
N ALA A 89 4.63 -11.69 -9.64
CA ALA A 89 3.52 -11.23 -10.46
C ALA A 89 2.40 -10.81 -9.49
N PRO A 90 1.60 -9.79 -9.82
CA PRO A 90 0.51 -9.39 -8.96
C PRO A 90 -0.55 -10.50 -8.87
N GLU A 91 -1.09 -10.70 -7.67
CA GLU A 91 -2.10 -11.72 -7.36
C GLU A 91 -3.51 -11.11 -7.43
N PRO A 92 -4.53 -11.88 -7.84
CA PRO A 92 -5.91 -11.42 -7.79
C PRO A 92 -6.36 -11.21 -6.33
N GLU A 93 -7.29 -10.30 -6.12
CA GLU A 93 -7.91 -10.17 -4.81
C GLU A 93 -8.89 -11.33 -4.57
N PRO A 94 -9.14 -11.75 -3.30
CA PRO A 94 -9.90 -12.98 -3.02
C PRO A 94 -11.36 -13.04 -3.52
N HIS A 95 -11.85 -11.98 -4.17
CA HIS A 95 -13.23 -11.82 -4.64
C HIS A 95 -13.32 -11.37 -6.12
N GLU A 96 -12.21 -11.44 -6.87
CA GLU A 96 -12.19 -11.31 -8.34
C GLU A 96 -12.17 -12.67 -9.05
#